data_AF-A0A5C0XPA9-F1
#
_entry.id   AF-A0A5C0XPA9-F1
#
_cell.length_a   1.000
_cell.length_b   1.000
_cell.length_c   1.000
_cell.angle_alpha   90.00
_cell.angle_beta   90.00
_cell.angle_gamma   90.00
#
_symmetry.space_group_name_H-M   'P 1'
#
loop_
_entity.id
_entity.type
_entity.pdbx_description
1 polymer ?
#
loop_
_entity_poly.entity_id
_entity_poly.type
_entity_poly.pdbx_seq_one_letter_code
_entity_poly.pdbx_strand_id
1 'polypeptide(L)'
;MIYVLLIIIGLFGIIVNKGKLKQLLSLNILALGVVVFFVNKGSHLGTAPPLKGFSNPVDPLPTVLMLTTIVVDVAVTGLALALVMGGRKE
;
A
#
# COMPACT_ATOMS: atom_id res chain seq x y z
N MET A 1 7.42 1.99 -13.98
CA MET A 1 7.19 0.56 -14.30
C MET A 1 7.10 -0.34 -13.09
N ILE A 2 8.02 -0.26 -12.11
CA ILE A 2 8.06 -1.22 -10.99
C ILE A 2 6.73 -1.31 -10.20
N TYR A 3 6.04 -0.18 -10.03
CA TYR A 3 4.73 -0.13 -9.37
C TYR A 3 3.64 -0.93 -10.11
N VAL A 4 3.65 -0.95 -11.45
CA VAL A 4 2.69 -1.74 -12.24
C VAL A 4 2.96 -3.23 -12.06
N LEU A 5 4.23 -3.63 -12.04
CA LEU A 5 4.62 -5.02 -11.76
C LEU A 5 4.15 -5.44 -10.36
N LEU A 6 4.32 -4.60 -9.34
CA LEU A 6 3.83 -4.88 -7.97
C LEU A 6 2.31 -5.06 -7.93
N ILE A 7 1.56 -4.18 -8.60
CA ILE A 7 0.09 -4.28 -8.66
C ILE A 7 -0.33 -5.59 -9.35
N ILE A 8 0.29 -5.94 -10.48
CA ILE A 8 -0.02 -7.18 -11.21
C ILE A 8 0.33 -8.42 -10.39
N ILE A 9 1.50 -8.44 -9.74
CA ILE A 9 1.94 -9.56 -8.88
C ILE A 9 0.99 -9.71 -7.68
N GLY A 10 0.61 -8.60 -7.04
CA GLY A 10 -0.34 -8.60 -5.93
C GLY A 10 -1.72 -9.14 -6.36
N LEU A 11 -2.22 -8.68 -7.51
CA LEU A 11 -3.51 -9.13 -8.04
C LEU A 11 -3.49 -10.62 -8.42
N PHE A 12 -2.42 -11.06 -9.10
CA PHE A 12 -2.21 -12.47 -9.44
C PHE A 12 -2.10 -13.34 -8.19
N GLY A 13 -1.40 -12.88 -7.17
CA GLY A 13 -1.27 -13.56 -5.89
C GLY A 13 -2.62 -13.76 -5.17
N ILE A 14 -3.55 -12.81 -5.27
CA ILE A 14 -4.90 -12.95 -4.69
C ILE A 14 -5.68 -14.08 -5.37
N ILE A 15 -5.58 -14.18 -6.71
CA ILE A 15 -6.33 -15.16 -7.51
C ILE A 15 -5.75 -16.58 -7.37
N VAL A 16 -4.43 -16.72 -7.39
CA VAL A 16 -3.76 -18.04 -7.46
C VAL A 16 -3.63 -18.71 -6.10
N ASN A 17 -3.50 -17.94 -5.02
CA ASN A 17 -3.28 -18.51 -3.71
C ASN A 17 -4.57 -19.11 -3.10
N LYS A 18 -4.52 -20.39 -2.72
CA LYS A 18 -5.63 -21.08 -2.03
C LYS A 18 -5.70 -20.79 -0.52
N GLY A 19 -4.61 -20.32 0.08
CA GLY A 19 -4.53 -20.05 1.52
C GLY A 19 -4.86 -18.61 1.85
N LYS A 20 -5.79 -18.40 2.80
CA LYS A 20 -6.23 -17.06 3.26
C LYS A 20 -5.06 -16.15 3.67
N LEU A 21 -4.03 -16.71 4.34
CA LEU A 21 -2.83 -15.96 4.73
C LEU A 21 -2.02 -15.48 3.53
N LYS A 22 -1.83 -16.33 2.52
CA LYS A 22 -1.08 -15.95 1.30
C LYS A 22 -1.85 -14.93 0.46
N GLN A 23 -3.18 -15.02 0.43
CA GLN A 23 -4.02 -14.01 -0.21
C GLN A 23 -3.91 -12.66 0.51
N LEU A 24 -3.88 -12.64 1.85
CA LEU A 24 -3.71 -11.42 2.64
C LEU A 24 -2.35 -10.74 2.38
N LEU A 25 -1.28 -11.52 2.30
CA LEU A 25 0.05 -11.01 1.92
C LEU A 25 0.05 -10.46 0.48
N SER A 26 -0.67 -11.11 -0.43
CA SER A 26 -0.80 -10.64 -1.82
C SER A 26 -1.55 -9.31 -1.90
N LEU A 27 -2.56 -9.12 -1.04
CA LEU A 27 -3.30 -7.85 -0.91
C LEU A 27 -2.39 -6.71 -0.42
N ASN A 28 -1.51 -6.97 0.55
CA ASN A 28 -0.51 -5.99 1.02
C ASN A 28 0.45 -5.60 -0.12
N ILE A 29 0.92 -6.57 -0.93
CA ILE A 29 1.81 -6.28 -2.07
C ILE A 29 1.11 -5.40 -3.11
N LEU A 30 -0.18 -5.63 -3.37
CA LEU A 30 -0.98 -4.78 -4.25
C LEU A 30 -1.08 -3.35 -3.70
N ALA A 31 -1.40 -3.20 -2.41
CA ALA A 31 -1.50 -1.90 -1.75
C ALA A 31 -0.17 -1.13 -1.82
N LEU A 32 0.97 -1.80 -1.56
CA LEU A 32 2.31 -1.22 -1.71
C LEU A 32 2.58 -0.75 -3.15
N GLY A 33 2.14 -1.51 -4.16
CA GLY A 33 2.25 -1.11 -5.56
C GLY A 33 1.51 0.20 -5.86
N VAL A 34 0.30 0.36 -5.32
CA VAL A 34 -0.49 1.60 -5.45
C VAL A 34 0.18 2.76 -4.72
N VAL A 35 0.72 2.53 -3.53
CA VAL A 35 1.46 3.55 -2.78
C VAL A 35 2.64 4.10 -3.58
N VAL A 36 3.48 3.20 -4.12
CA VAL A 36 4.64 3.59 -4.93
C VAL A 36 4.22 4.32 -6.22
N PHE A 37 3.08 3.95 -6.82
CA PHE A 37 2.54 4.65 -7.98
C PHE A 37 2.19 6.12 -7.67
N PHE A 38 1.46 6.36 -6.58
CA PHE A 38 1.06 7.72 -6.19
C PHE A 38 2.25 8.58 -5.72
N VAL A 39 3.18 8.01 -4.95
CA VAL A 39 4.40 8.72 -4.54
C VAL A 39 5.25 9.12 -5.74
N ASN A 40 5.40 8.24 -6.73
CA ASN A 40 6.15 8.56 -7.95
C ASN A 40 5.49 9.71 -8.72
N LYS A 41 4.16 9.74 -8.82
CA LYS A 41 3.44 10.86 -9.45
C LYS A 41 3.60 12.18 -8.69
N GLY A 42 3.60 12.14 -7.36
CA GLY A 42 3.79 13.32 -6.50
C GLY A 42 5.21 13.87 -6.48
N SER A 43 6.21 13.02 -6.71
CA SER A 43 7.64 13.40 -6.67
C SER A 43 8.09 14.27 -7.84
N HIS A 44 7.28 14.44 -8.89
CA HIS A 44 7.65 15.24 -10.06
C HIS A 44 7.41 16.75 -9.90
N LEU A 45 6.74 17.17 -8.82
CA LEU A 45 6.25 18.54 -8.63
C LEU A 45 7.11 19.39 -7.68
N GLY A 46 8.23 18.85 -7.18
CA GLY A 46 9.19 19.57 -6.34
C GLY A 46 10.40 18.71 -5.97
N THR A 47 11.42 19.30 -5.36
CA THR A 47 12.63 18.59 -4.90
C THR A 47 12.87 18.71 -3.40
N ALA A 48 12.19 19.65 -2.75
CA ALA A 48 12.32 19.86 -1.31
C ALA A 48 11.19 19.18 -0.52
N PRO A 49 11.39 18.88 0.77
CA PRO A 49 10.34 18.35 1.64
C PRO A 49 9.09 19.26 1.65
N PRO A 50 7.89 18.70 1.89
CA PRO A 50 6.64 19.46 1.98
C PRO A 50 6.56 20.23 3.33
N LEU A 51 7.54 21.08 3.58
CA LEU A 51 7.71 21.87 4.80
C LEU A 51 7.87 23.34 4.45
N LYS A 52 7.37 24.22 5.32
CA LYS A 52 7.57 25.67 5.19
C LYS A 52 9.04 26.01 5.39
N GLY A 53 9.61 26.80 4.48
CA GLY A 53 10.99 27.28 4.57
C GLY A 53 11.96 26.74 3.52
N PHE A 54 11.50 25.84 2.62
CA PHE A 54 12.31 25.35 1.51
C PHE A 54 11.90 25.96 0.17
N SER A 55 12.87 26.11 -0.73
CA SER A 55 12.63 26.49 -2.13
C SER A 55 12.11 25.26 -2.89
N ASN A 56 10.94 25.37 -3.54
CA ASN A 56 10.30 24.34 -4.35
C ASN A 56 9.91 23.02 -3.62
N PRO A 57 8.99 23.09 -2.64
CA PRO A 57 8.48 21.91 -1.94
C PRO A 57 7.68 20.99 -2.86
N VAL A 58 7.77 19.67 -2.62
CA VAL A 58 6.88 18.68 -3.26
C VAL A 58 5.43 18.86 -2.82
N ASP A 59 4.49 18.44 -3.67
CA ASP A 59 3.08 18.46 -3.30
C ASP A 59 2.81 17.54 -2.10
N PRO A 60 2.20 18.05 -1.01
CA PRO A 60 1.90 17.25 0.17
C PRO A 60 0.76 16.25 -0.06
N LEU A 61 -0.09 16.50 -1.08
CA LEU A 61 -1.33 15.77 -1.30
C LEU A 61 -1.11 14.25 -1.46
N PRO A 62 -0.22 13.76 -2.34
CA PRO A 62 0.01 12.32 -2.48
C PRO A 62 0.57 11.68 -1.20
N THR A 63 1.46 12.37 -0.49
CA THR A 63 2.07 11.86 0.74
C THR A 63 1.03 11.64 1.85
N VAL A 64 0.11 12.61 2.04
CA VAL A 64 -0.95 12.50 3.04
C VAL A 64 -1.94 11.38 2.70
N LEU A 65 -2.36 11.30 1.43
CA LEU A 65 -3.24 10.23 0.94
C LEU A 65 -2.65 8.84 1.21
N MET A 66 -1.36 8.65 0.90
CA MET A 66 -0.71 7.34 1.09
C MET A 66 -0.47 7.01 2.57
N LEU A 67 -0.21 7.99 3.42
CA LEU A 67 -0.07 7.77 4.86
C LEU A 67 -1.38 7.20 5.45
N THR A 68 -2.53 7.75 5.06
CA THR A 68 -3.84 7.22 5.47
C THR A 68 -4.07 5.81 4.92
N THR A 69 -3.71 5.54 3.67
CA THR A 69 -3.84 4.20 3.08
C THR A 69 -3.03 3.16 3.87
N ILE A 70 -1.79 3.46 4.26
CA ILE A 70 -0.94 2.54 5.02
C ILE A 70 -1.56 2.20 6.39
N VAL A 71 -2.10 3.20 7.09
CA VAL A 71 -2.75 2.97 8.40
C VAL A 71 -3.98 2.07 8.26
N VAL A 72 -4.81 2.29 7.24
CA VAL A 72 -5.99 1.45 6.97
C VAL A 72 -5.56 0.03 6.59
N ASP A 73 -4.51 -0.13 5.79
CA ASP A 73 -4.00 -1.44 5.36
C ASP A 73 -3.50 -2.29 6.55
N VAL A 74 -2.78 -1.67 7.49
CA VAL A 74 -2.33 -2.36 8.72
C VAL A 74 -3.53 -2.75 9.59
N ALA A 75 -4.53 -1.88 9.74
CA ALA A 75 -5.74 -2.18 10.51
C ALA A 75 -6.55 -3.34 9.91
N VAL A 76 -6.75 -3.33 8.59
CA VAL A 76 -7.46 -4.40 7.86
C VAL A 76 -6.66 -5.71 7.91
N THR A 77 -5.33 -5.65 7.78
CA THR A 77 -4.47 -6.83 7.91
C THR A 77 -4.54 -7.43 9.31
N GLY A 78 -4.55 -6.60 10.37
CA GLY A 78 -4.75 -7.05 11.75
C GLY A 78 -6.10 -7.73 11.94
N LEU A 79 -7.18 -7.13 11.42
CA LEU A 79 -8.52 -7.72 11.46
C LEU A 79 -8.59 -9.04 10.70
N ALA A 80 -8.02 -9.10 9.49
CA ALA A 80 -7.99 -10.31 8.68
C ALA A 80 -7.21 -11.45 9.36
N LEU A 81 -6.07 -11.15 9.99
CA LEU A 81 -5.32 -12.12 10.79
C LEU A 81 -6.12 -12.59 12.01
N ALA A 82 -6.80 -11.69 12.71
CA ALA A 82 -7.68 -12.04 13.82
C ALA A 82 -8.81 -12.98 13.38
N LEU A 83 -9.41 -12.76 12.21
CA LEU A 83 -10.42 -13.66 11.64
C LEU A 83 -9.84 -15.00 11.19
N VAL A 84 -8.64 -15.01 10.59
CA VAL A 84 -7.97 -16.25 10.17
C VAL A 84 -7.55 -17.10 11.37
N MET A 85 -7.10 -16.49 12.46
CA MET A 85 -6.75 -17.19 13.69
C MET A 85 -7.97 -17.56 14.54
N GLY A 86 -8.94 -16.65 14.68
CA GLY A 86 -10.16 -16.85 15.46
C GLY A 86 -11.12 -17.86 14.83
N GLY A 87 -11.17 -17.91 13.49
CA GLY A 87 -11.90 -18.94 12.74
C GLY A 87 -11.22 -20.31 12.74
N ARG A 88 -10.07 -20.48 13.41
CA ARG A 88 -9.35 -21.75 13.55
C ARG A 88 -9.69 -22.50 14.84
N LYS A 89 -10.91 -22.31 15.34
CA LYS A 89 -11.54 -23.22 16.29
C LYS A 89 -12.47 -24.16 15.54
N GLU A 90 -11.90 -25.12 14.81
CA GLU A 90 -12.38 -26.50 14.56
C GLU A 90 -11.18 -27.33 14.12
#